data_AF-A0A1B6GHL0-F1
#
_entry.id   AF-A0A1B6GHL0-F1
#
_cell.length_a   1.000
_cell.length_b   1.000
_cell.length_c   1.000
_cell.angle_alpha   90.00
_cell.angle_beta   90.00
_cell.angle_gamma   90.00
#
_symmetry.space_group_name_H-M   'P 1'
#
loop_
_entity.id
_entity.type
_entity.pdbx_description
1 polymer ?
#
loop_
_entity_poly.entity_id
_entity_poly.type
_entity_poly.pdbx_seq_one_letter_code
_entity_poly.pdbx_strand_id
1 'polypeptide(L)'
;TSTLLYSRIMICVVTIPLFVLLLSGCFADFNVSEYIYWKKADISAWDQYFPSRALQTELLTNQAAVAVVNSLFNSLNSSLEKVVVFQAQELQTALLLMNGTEAQGCVNGIASFMPDAINQEVSAYNDCSADALPSLLRMYYAWAKQRKSYMAAYQRALTGIDVCAKTYPNSDDLDRLKACVEALSTDYFQTANATIQTLYPSPAMSYFQQVVVECASLASSVVVQKGTLFLKMLLDCSALDPNIDPVLYAQELDSWKGYNDTLASQIVEAQNIDQDKVRALEAEMISYYQLQRSALEKYVVESRGFEFYLDKVHGYLSDYYNTLVETAADNPGDSDCVADARIALDVIANTSAFNSLNCDIAIVSNTTNLISAVNNDFSYLNAQLPIIGNVAILKCFLQGYIFAPSTIVDCFNLVFNDFNINYDDYQVDIVKDVAVLEGYEISFFNGSDFPCGNSSLKRTYLGAENVLYHLQRCLYITSGTTYDVTTISSITTAETSTQKTTAEPGTTHSVTIPAAGTTPVGTSTSAPAINTDRRRWLLE
;
A
#
# COMPACT_ATOMS: atom_id res chain seq x y z
N THR A 1 -63.64 25.41 -9.72
CA THR A 1 -62.21 25.34 -9.34
C THR A 1 -61.75 23.94 -8.95
N SER A 2 -62.57 22.89 -9.10
CA SER A 2 -62.21 21.51 -8.70
C SER A 2 -61.81 20.57 -9.86
N THR A 3 -61.85 21.05 -11.11
CA THR A 3 -61.51 20.25 -12.31
C THR A 3 -60.06 20.41 -12.78
N LEU A 4 -59.29 21.34 -12.22
CA LEU A 4 -57.89 21.59 -12.59
C LEU A 4 -56.85 20.82 -11.75
N LEU A 5 -57.26 20.22 -10.62
CA LEU A 5 -56.38 19.42 -9.76
C LEU A 5 -56.27 17.96 -10.23
N TYR A 6 -57.37 17.36 -10.72
CA TYR A 6 -57.41 15.99 -11.23
C TYR A 6 -56.59 15.79 -12.51
N SER A 7 -56.56 16.78 -13.41
CA SER A 7 -55.80 16.69 -14.65
C SER A 7 -54.28 16.79 -14.47
N ARG A 8 -53.78 17.33 -13.34
CA ARG A 8 -52.34 17.37 -13.06
C ARG A 8 -51.80 16.08 -12.44
N ILE A 9 -52.63 15.34 -11.71
CA ILE A 9 -52.26 14.05 -11.11
C ILE A 9 -52.25 12.94 -12.18
N MET A 10 -53.24 12.93 -13.09
CA MET A 10 -53.30 11.97 -14.20
C MET A 10 -52.11 12.06 -15.18
N ILE A 11 -51.55 13.25 -15.40
CA ILE A 11 -50.38 13.42 -16.29
C ILE A 11 -49.09 12.86 -15.64
N CYS A 12 -48.97 12.88 -14.31
CA CYS A 12 -47.83 12.26 -13.61
C CYS A 12 -47.94 10.73 -13.50
N VAL A 13 -49.14 10.16 -13.48
CA VAL A 13 -49.37 8.71 -13.36
C VAL A 13 -49.06 7.96 -14.66
N VAL A 14 -49.20 8.59 -15.82
CA VAL A 14 -48.93 7.96 -17.13
C VAL A 14 -47.44 7.93 -17.50
N THR A 15 -46.60 8.78 -16.89
CA THR A 15 -45.14 8.83 -17.18
C THR A 15 -44.30 7.84 -16.38
N ILE A 16 -44.80 7.33 -15.25
CA ILE A 16 -44.08 6.39 -14.37
C ILE A 16 -44.00 4.96 -14.93
N PRO A 17 -45.05 4.34 -15.50
CA PRO A 17 -44.95 2.95 -15.98
C PRO A 17 -44.07 2.79 -17.22
N LEU A 18 -43.89 3.84 -18.02
CA LEU A 18 -42.98 3.83 -19.18
C LEU A 18 -41.51 3.91 -18.78
N PHE A 19 -41.19 4.57 -17.66
CA PHE A 19 -39.83 4.61 -17.10
C PHE A 19 -39.44 3.30 -16.42
N VAL A 20 -40.39 2.63 -15.74
CA VAL A 20 -40.17 1.32 -15.08
C VAL A 20 -39.85 0.22 -16.10
N LEU A 21 -40.51 0.19 -17.25
CA LEU A 21 -40.25 -0.77 -18.35
C LEU A 21 -38.93 -0.54 -19.10
N LEU A 22 -38.45 0.71 -19.16
CA LEU A 22 -37.14 1.03 -19.76
C LEU A 22 -35.98 0.69 -18.81
N LEU A 23 -36.24 0.66 -17.51
CA LEU A 23 -35.25 0.38 -16.47
C LEU A 23 -35.09 -1.13 -16.23
N SER A 24 -36.18 -1.92 -16.18
CA SER A 24 -36.13 -3.37 -15.90
C SER A 24 -35.39 -4.21 -16.95
N GLY A 25 -35.27 -3.73 -18.20
CA GLY A 25 -34.51 -4.41 -19.26
C GLY A 25 -32.99 -4.16 -19.24
N CYS A 26 -32.48 -3.20 -18.45
CA CYS A 26 -31.06 -2.83 -18.44
C CYS A 26 -30.26 -3.43 -17.27
N PHE A 27 -30.90 -4.02 -16.26
CA PHE A 27 -30.21 -4.38 -15.02
C PHE A 27 -29.67 -5.82 -14.96
N ALA A 28 -30.17 -6.75 -15.79
CA ALA A 28 -29.65 -8.12 -15.80
C ALA A 28 -28.22 -8.20 -16.40
N ASP A 29 -27.92 -7.40 -17.43
CA ASP A 29 -26.58 -7.29 -18.06
C ASP A 29 -25.57 -6.50 -17.21
N PHE A 30 -26.04 -5.77 -16.21
CA PHE A 30 -25.22 -4.93 -15.34
C PHE A 30 -24.31 -5.79 -14.44
N ASN A 31 -24.83 -6.88 -13.89
CA ASN A 31 -24.11 -7.70 -12.89
C ASN A 31 -22.91 -8.49 -13.48
N VAL A 32 -23.07 -9.11 -14.66
CA VAL A 32 -21.99 -9.88 -15.32
C VAL A 32 -20.88 -8.97 -15.85
N SER A 33 -21.24 -7.87 -16.52
CA SER A 33 -20.26 -6.95 -17.11
C SER A 33 -19.44 -6.23 -16.04
N GLU A 34 -20.07 -5.81 -14.94
CA GLU A 34 -19.38 -5.25 -13.79
C GLU A 34 -18.49 -6.28 -13.11
N TYR A 35 -18.98 -7.50 -12.81
CA TYR A 35 -18.15 -8.55 -12.21
C TYR A 35 -16.86 -8.82 -13.00
N ILE A 36 -16.95 -8.88 -14.33
CA ILE A 36 -15.79 -9.06 -15.21
C ILE A 36 -14.85 -7.87 -15.19
N TYR A 37 -15.38 -6.64 -15.28
CA TYR A 37 -14.59 -5.42 -15.16
C TYR A 37 -13.81 -5.40 -13.85
N TRP A 38 -14.46 -5.74 -12.73
CA TRP A 38 -13.85 -5.73 -11.42
C TRP A 38 -12.79 -6.79 -11.23
N LYS A 39 -13.02 -8.04 -11.66
CA LYS A 39 -12.01 -9.10 -11.55
C LYS A 39 -10.75 -8.79 -12.35
N LYS A 40 -10.88 -8.06 -13.46
CA LYS A 40 -9.73 -7.55 -14.20
C LYS A 40 -9.04 -6.40 -13.47
N ALA A 41 -9.80 -5.43 -12.96
CA ALA A 41 -9.25 -4.33 -12.17
C ALA A 41 -8.50 -4.82 -10.92
N ASP A 42 -9.01 -5.86 -10.26
CA ASP A 42 -8.40 -6.56 -9.14
C ASP A 42 -7.01 -7.14 -9.49
N ILE A 43 -6.95 -7.93 -10.57
CA ILE A 43 -5.69 -8.49 -11.10
C ILE A 43 -4.71 -7.38 -11.52
N SER A 44 -5.20 -6.32 -12.17
CA SER A 44 -4.37 -5.20 -12.62
C SER A 44 -3.83 -4.36 -11.46
N ALA A 45 -4.63 -4.12 -10.41
CA ALA A 45 -4.18 -3.42 -9.21
C ALA A 45 -3.09 -4.23 -8.49
N TRP A 46 -3.32 -5.53 -8.30
CA TRP A 46 -2.31 -6.40 -7.69
C TRP A 46 -1.02 -6.44 -8.51
N ASP A 47 -1.11 -6.59 -9.83
CA ASP A 47 0.04 -6.55 -10.76
C ASP A 47 0.87 -5.29 -10.56
N GLN A 48 0.20 -4.14 -10.60
CA GLN A 48 0.84 -2.83 -10.49
C GLN A 48 1.59 -2.69 -9.16
N TYR A 49 0.97 -3.10 -8.06
CA TYR A 49 1.51 -2.89 -6.72
C TYR A 49 2.66 -3.80 -6.35
N PHE A 50 2.58 -5.09 -6.66
CA PHE A 50 3.50 -6.07 -6.07
C PHE A 50 4.49 -6.66 -7.08
N PRO A 51 4.09 -7.52 -8.04
CA PRO A 51 5.03 -8.19 -8.94
C PRO A 51 5.66 -7.24 -9.96
N SER A 52 4.90 -6.29 -10.53
CA SER A 52 5.45 -5.32 -11.50
C SER A 52 6.46 -4.40 -10.83
N ARG A 53 6.14 -3.90 -9.62
CA ARG A 53 7.09 -3.15 -8.78
C ARG A 53 8.34 -3.99 -8.51
N ALA A 54 8.21 -5.20 -7.98
CA ALA A 54 9.36 -6.04 -7.62
C ALA A 54 10.28 -6.29 -8.83
N LEU A 55 9.70 -6.57 -10.01
CA LEU A 55 10.44 -6.70 -11.26
C LEU A 55 11.16 -5.40 -11.64
N GLN A 56 10.50 -4.25 -11.51
CA GLN A 56 11.09 -2.94 -11.81
C GLN A 56 12.22 -2.59 -10.82
N THR A 57 12.03 -2.84 -9.53
CA THR A 57 13.05 -2.65 -8.48
C THR A 57 14.29 -3.48 -8.78
N GLU A 58 14.13 -4.76 -9.13
CA GLU A 58 15.27 -5.61 -9.47
C GLU A 58 15.99 -5.14 -10.74
N LEU A 59 15.25 -4.74 -11.78
CA LEU A 59 15.84 -4.20 -13.00
C LEU A 59 16.71 -2.99 -12.71
N LEU A 60 16.16 -2.00 -12.00
CA LEU A 60 16.87 -0.77 -11.69
C LEU A 60 18.05 -1.02 -10.75
N THR A 61 17.90 -1.94 -9.80
CA THR A 61 18.99 -2.37 -8.91
C THR A 61 20.13 -2.98 -9.72
N ASN A 62 19.84 -3.89 -10.66
CA ASN A 62 20.84 -4.49 -11.53
C ASN A 62 21.55 -3.43 -12.39
N GLN A 63 20.80 -2.50 -13.00
CA GLN A 63 21.36 -1.41 -13.80
C GLN A 63 22.26 -0.48 -12.97
N ALA A 64 21.81 -0.12 -11.77
CA ALA A 64 22.60 0.69 -10.85
C ALA A 64 23.86 -0.05 -10.39
N ALA A 65 23.77 -1.34 -10.09
CA ALA A 65 24.92 -2.16 -9.70
C ALA A 65 25.97 -2.22 -10.82
N VAL A 66 25.53 -2.40 -12.07
CA VAL A 66 26.41 -2.35 -13.25
C VAL A 66 27.10 -0.99 -13.38
N ALA A 67 26.36 0.11 -13.18
CA ALA A 67 26.94 1.45 -13.21
C ALA A 67 27.99 1.66 -12.13
N VAL A 68 27.73 1.20 -10.90
CA VAL A 68 28.66 1.28 -9.78
C VAL A 68 29.91 0.45 -10.03
N VAL A 69 29.78 -0.79 -10.50
CA VAL A 69 30.92 -1.64 -10.85
C VAL A 69 31.84 -0.95 -11.86
N ASN A 70 31.27 -0.41 -12.95
CA ASN A 70 32.04 0.34 -13.96
C ASN A 70 32.71 1.61 -13.39
N SER A 71 32.03 2.30 -12.47
CA SER A 71 32.60 3.47 -11.81
C SER A 71 33.77 3.09 -10.91
N LEU A 72 33.61 2.06 -10.08
CA LEU A 72 34.63 1.60 -9.12
C LEU A 72 35.92 1.15 -9.80
N PHE A 73 35.83 0.50 -10.96
CA PHE A 73 37.01 0.16 -11.76
C PHE A 73 37.92 1.37 -12.04
N ASN A 74 37.33 2.58 -12.13
CA ASN A 74 38.07 3.81 -12.40
C ASN A 74 38.31 4.67 -11.15
N SER A 75 37.44 4.60 -10.15
CA SER A 75 37.46 5.48 -8.97
C SER A 75 38.04 4.84 -7.71
N LEU A 76 38.27 3.52 -7.71
CA LEU A 76 38.76 2.82 -6.51
C LEU A 76 40.13 3.35 -6.05
N ASN A 77 41.05 3.62 -6.98
CA ASN A 77 42.36 4.20 -6.64
C ASN A 77 42.21 5.48 -5.81
N SER A 78 41.37 6.41 -6.28
CA SER A 78 41.12 7.68 -5.58
C SER A 78 40.46 7.45 -4.22
N SER A 79 39.60 6.45 -4.09
CA SER A 79 39.01 6.09 -2.80
C SER A 79 40.08 5.56 -1.84
N LEU A 80 40.92 4.62 -2.28
CA LEU A 80 42.00 4.07 -1.45
C LEU A 80 43.03 5.14 -1.05
N GLU A 81 43.36 6.09 -1.92
CA GLU A 81 44.21 7.24 -1.58
C GLU A 81 43.64 8.07 -0.41
N LYS A 82 42.31 8.22 -0.33
CA LYS A 82 41.66 8.92 0.78
C LYS A 82 41.69 8.14 2.08
N VAL A 83 41.68 6.81 2.02
CA VAL A 83 41.83 5.95 3.22
C VAL A 83 43.15 6.24 3.94
N VAL A 84 44.21 6.51 3.17
CA VAL A 84 45.58 6.73 3.68
C VAL A 84 46.07 8.16 3.50
N VAL A 85 45.15 9.13 3.50
CA VAL A 85 45.51 10.55 3.30
C VAL A 85 46.48 11.07 4.36
N PHE A 86 46.38 10.55 5.59
CA PHE A 86 47.30 10.87 6.68
C PHE A 86 48.72 10.43 6.36
N GLN A 87 48.93 9.20 5.87
CA GLN A 87 50.26 8.71 5.47
C GLN A 87 50.88 9.58 4.39
N ALA A 88 50.07 10.04 3.43
CA ALA A 88 50.54 10.94 2.39
C ALA A 88 50.96 12.31 2.96
N GLN A 89 50.25 12.83 3.95
CA GLN A 89 50.61 14.05 4.67
C GLN A 89 51.89 13.87 5.49
N GLU A 90 52.00 12.77 6.24
CA GLU A 90 53.19 12.46 7.05
C GLU A 90 54.44 12.26 6.19
N LEU A 91 54.32 11.65 5.01
CA LEU A 91 55.44 11.58 4.07
C LEU A 91 55.93 12.97 3.65
N GLN A 92 55.01 13.91 3.38
CA GLN A 92 55.38 15.28 3.02
C GLN A 92 56.09 15.99 4.18
N THR A 93 55.58 15.81 5.41
CA THR A 93 56.21 16.34 6.62
C THR A 93 57.62 15.77 6.80
N ALA A 94 57.79 14.45 6.70
CA ALA A 94 59.09 13.79 6.82
C ALA A 94 60.09 14.25 5.75
N LEU A 95 59.64 14.40 4.49
CA LEU A 95 60.48 14.91 3.40
C LEU A 95 60.96 16.34 3.66
N LEU A 96 60.17 17.17 4.33
CA LEU A 96 60.54 18.54 4.70
C LEU A 96 61.50 18.56 5.89
N LEU A 97 61.19 17.81 6.96
CA LEU A 97 61.98 17.81 8.19
C LEU A 97 63.37 17.19 7.99
N MET A 98 63.45 16.11 7.22
CA MET A 98 64.69 15.33 7.05
C MET A 98 65.51 15.75 5.83
N ASN A 99 65.11 16.81 5.12
CA ASN A 99 65.84 17.29 3.95
C ASN A 99 67.26 17.77 4.33
N GLY A 100 68.28 17.26 3.65
CA GLY A 100 69.68 17.59 3.91
C GLY A 100 70.28 16.89 5.14
N THR A 101 69.58 15.91 5.72
CA THR A 101 70.04 15.10 6.86
C THR A 101 70.44 13.68 6.41
N GLU A 102 71.02 12.90 7.32
CA GLU A 102 71.36 11.49 7.07
C GLU A 102 70.12 10.60 6.81
N ALA A 103 68.93 11.04 7.27
CA ALA A 103 67.67 10.33 7.06
C ALA A 103 67.05 10.53 5.66
N GLN A 104 67.49 11.55 4.89
CA GLN A 104 66.88 11.90 3.60
C GLN A 104 66.84 10.72 2.61
N GLY A 105 67.93 9.95 2.53
CA GLY A 105 68.01 8.79 1.64
C GLY A 105 67.00 7.69 2.00
N CYS A 106 66.73 7.51 3.29
CA CYS A 106 65.76 6.54 3.79
C CYS A 106 64.33 6.96 3.42
N VAL A 107 63.95 8.21 3.70
CA VAL A 107 62.60 8.74 3.38
C VAL A 107 62.34 8.71 1.87
N ASN A 108 63.31 9.13 1.06
CA ASN A 108 63.20 9.06 -0.41
C ASN A 108 63.04 7.62 -0.90
N GLY A 109 63.70 6.66 -0.25
CA GLY A 109 63.62 5.23 -0.59
C GLY A 109 62.25 4.60 -0.32
N ILE A 110 61.46 5.16 0.59
CA ILE A 110 60.13 4.63 0.95
C ILE A 110 58.98 5.45 0.36
N ALA A 111 59.26 6.55 -0.34
CA ALA A 111 58.24 7.47 -0.85
C ALA A 111 57.25 6.83 -1.85
N SER A 112 57.67 5.81 -2.61
CA SER A 112 56.77 5.09 -3.54
C SER A 112 55.94 4.00 -2.87
N PHE A 113 56.22 3.66 -1.60
CA PHE A 113 55.62 2.50 -0.94
C PHE A 113 54.09 2.54 -0.93
N MET A 114 53.49 3.67 -0.55
CA MET A 114 52.02 3.79 -0.51
C MET A 114 51.37 3.82 -1.89
N PRO A 115 51.86 4.62 -2.87
CA PRO A 115 51.39 4.53 -4.24
C PRO A 115 51.47 3.11 -4.83
N ASP A 116 52.58 2.40 -4.61
CA ASP A 116 52.77 1.03 -5.08
C ASP A 116 51.80 0.05 -4.39
N ALA A 117 51.61 0.21 -3.08
CA ALA A 117 50.63 -0.55 -2.32
C ALA A 117 49.21 -0.38 -2.86
N ILE A 118 48.78 0.86 -3.11
CA ILE A 118 47.44 1.14 -3.65
C ILE A 118 47.29 0.53 -5.05
N ASN A 119 48.27 0.70 -5.94
CA ASN A 119 48.23 0.13 -7.28
C ASN A 119 48.13 -1.41 -7.27
N GLN A 120 48.81 -2.06 -6.33
CA GLN A 120 48.70 -3.51 -6.11
C GLN A 120 47.28 -3.90 -5.68
N GLU A 121 46.71 -3.19 -4.70
CA GLU A 121 45.36 -3.52 -4.22
C GLU A 121 44.25 -3.17 -5.22
N VAL A 122 44.43 -2.16 -6.08
CA VAL A 122 43.54 -1.91 -7.23
C VAL A 122 43.60 -3.09 -8.21
N SER A 123 44.79 -3.60 -8.50
CA SER A 123 44.94 -4.78 -9.37
C SER A 123 44.30 -6.01 -8.76
N ALA A 124 44.52 -6.25 -7.46
CA ALA A 124 43.92 -7.37 -6.73
C ALA A 124 42.38 -7.27 -6.67
N TYR A 125 41.83 -6.06 -6.50
CA TYR A 125 40.39 -5.82 -6.58
C TYR A 125 39.84 -6.16 -7.97
N ASN A 126 40.53 -5.76 -9.04
CA ASN A 126 40.10 -6.03 -10.41
C ASN A 126 40.04 -7.53 -10.69
N ASP A 127 41.00 -8.30 -10.16
CA ASP A 127 41.01 -9.76 -10.25
C ASP A 127 39.89 -10.38 -9.40
N CYS A 128 39.70 -9.90 -8.16
CA CYS A 128 38.67 -10.37 -7.22
C CYS A 128 37.25 -10.15 -7.78
N SER A 129 37.03 -9.00 -8.42
CA SER A 129 35.73 -8.59 -8.95
C SER A 129 35.56 -8.84 -10.46
N ALA A 130 36.48 -9.60 -11.09
CA ALA A 130 36.49 -9.81 -12.54
C ALA A 130 35.17 -10.35 -13.11
N ASP A 131 34.50 -11.23 -12.35
CA ASP A 131 33.23 -11.84 -12.73
C ASP A 131 32.00 -11.00 -12.39
N ALA A 132 32.17 -9.83 -11.74
CA ALA A 132 31.06 -9.02 -11.26
C ALA A 132 30.15 -8.56 -12.42
N LEU A 133 30.73 -7.93 -13.43
CA LEU A 133 29.98 -7.40 -14.57
C LEU A 133 29.35 -8.51 -15.43
N PRO A 134 30.07 -9.59 -15.83
CA PRO A 134 29.46 -10.72 -16.53
C PRO A 134 28.31 -11.37 -15.75
N SER A 135 28.42 -11.50 -14.43
CA SER A 135 27.40 -12.14 -13.59
C SER A 135 26.16 -11.25 -13.45
N LEU A 136 26.32 -9.95 -13.24
CA LEU A 136 25.20 -8.99 -13.24
C LEU A 136 24.46 -9.01 -14.58
N LEU A 137 25.17 -9.13 -15.70
CA LEU A 137 24.56 -9.26 -17.03
C LEU A 137 23.78 -10.57 -17.18
N ARG A 138 24.29 -11.70 -16.66
CA ARG A 138 23.53 -12.97 -16.62
C ARG A 138 22.27 -12.85 -15.77
N MET A 139 22.33 -12.15 -14.64
CA MET A 139 21.17 -11.88 -13.78
C MET A 139 20.12 -11.04 -14.52
N TYR A 140 20.54 -10.02 -15.29
CA TYR A 140 19.64 -9.26 -16.15
C TYR A 140 18.91 -10.16 -17.17
N TYR A 141 19.61 -11.10 -17.82
CA TYR A 141 18.97 -12.04 -18.75
C TYR A 141 18.01 -13.02 -18.05
N ALA A 142 18.37 -13.48 -16.85
CA ALA A 142 17.49 -14.31 -16.03
C ALA A 142 16.21 -13.55 -15.64
N TRP A 143 16.37 -12.31 -15.18
CA TRP A 143 15.27 -11.38 -14.91
C TRP A 143 14.39 -11.17 -16.15
N ALA A 144 14.98 -10.93 -17.32
CA ALA A 144 14.21 -10.70 -18.56
C ALA A 144 13.36 -11.92 -18.94
N LYS A 145 13.91 -13.13 -18.78
CA LYS A 145 13.17 -14.39 -18.97
C LYS A 145 12.01 -14.51 -17.98
N GLN A 146 12.26 -14.21 -16.71
CA GLN A 146 11.26 -14.25 -15.66
C GLN A 146 10.13 -13.23 -15.92
N ARG A 147 10.46 -11.97 -16.23
CA ARG A 147 9.50 -10.93 -16.61
C ARG A 147 8.62 -11.39 -17.77
N LYS A 148 9.21 -11.99 -18.81
CA LYS A 148 8.46 -12.51 -19.96
C LYS A 148 7.47 -13.61 -19.54
N SER A 149 7.89 -14.53 -18.68
CA SER A 149 7.04 -15.60 -18.16
C SER A 149 5.87 -15.03 -17.34
N TYR A 150 6.17 -14.09 -16.45
CA TYR A 150 5.17 -13.41 -15.62
C TYR A 150 4.15 -12.65 -16.48
N MET A 151 4.61 -11.87 -17.46
CA MET A 151 3.71 -11.11 -18.35
C MET A 151 2.82 -12.01 -19.21
N ALA A 152 3.30 -13.19 -19.61
CA ALA A 152 2.47 -14.17 -20.30
C ALA A 152 1.34 -14.71 -19.39
N ALA A 153 1.63 -14.94 -18.09
CA ALA A 153 0.62 -15.37 -17.12
C ALA A 153 -0.42 -14.28 -16.84
N TYR A 154 0.04 -13.03 -16.63
CA TYR A 154 -0.84 -11.87 -16.47
C TYR A 154 -1.78 -11.69 -17.66
N GLN A 155 -1.25 -11.68 -18.89
CA GLN A 155 -2.06 -11.55 -20.10
C GLN A 155 -3.03 -12.74 -20.28
N ARG A 156 -2.59 -13.96 -19.95
CA ARG A 156 -3.45 -15.15 -19.99
C ARG A 156 -4.63 -15.03 -19.05
N ALA A 157 -4.42 -14.51 -17.83
CA ALA A 157 -5.50 -14.32 -16.87
C ALA A 157 -6.54 -13.33 -17.40
N LEU A 158 -6.10 -12.15 -17.87
CA LEU A 158 -7.02 -11.12 -18.38
C LEU A 158 -7.80 -11.57 -19.61
N THR A 159 -7.11 -12.20 -20.58
CA THR A 159 -7.75 -12.71 -21.80
C THR A 159 -8.63 -13.93 -21.53
N GLY A 160 -8.24 -14.79 -20.58
CA GLY A 160 -9.03 -15.93 -20.13
C GLY A 160 -10.35 -15.50 -19.51
N ILE A 161 -10.36 -14.40 -18.73
CA ILE A 161 -11.59 -13.84 -18.15
C ILE A 161 -12.56 -13.42 -19.27
N ASP A 162 -12.07 -12.80 -20.35
CA ASP A 162 -12.91 -12.48 -21.52
C ASP A 162 -13.51 -13.73 -22.18
N VAL A 163 -12.74 -14.81 -22.24
CA VAL A 163 -13.20 -16.09 -22.78
C VAL A 163 -14.27 -16.71 -21.87
N CYS A 164 -14.10 -16.66 -20.55
CA CYS A 164 -15.12 -17.10 -19.60
C CYS A 164 -16.43 -16.33 -19.81
N ALA A 165 -16.36 -14.99 -19.91
CA ALA A 165 -17.52 -14.12 -20.13
C ALA A 165 -18.27 -14.43 -21.43
N LYS A 166 -17.54 -14.70 -22.52
CA LYS A 166 -18.13 -15.11 -23.80
C LYS A 166 -18.77 -16.50 -23.76
N THR A 167 -18.24 -17.38 -22.91
CA THR A 167 -18.72 -18.77 -22.80
C THR A 167 -19.99 -18.87 -21.96
N TYR A 168 -20.09 -18.04 -20.92
CA TYR A 168 -21.19 -18.02 -19.96
C TYR A 168 -21.80 -16.61 -19.87
N PRO A 169 -22.55 -16.17 -20.89
CA PRO A 169 -23.01 -14.78 -20.99
C PRO A 169 -24.27 -14.46 -20.17
N ASN A 170 -25.02 -15.48 -19.71
CA ASN A 170 -26.33 -15.31 -19.10
C ASN A 170 -26.28 -15.45 -17.57
N SER A 171 -27.23 -14.81 -16.87
CA SER A 171 -27.39 -14.91 -15.40
C SER A 171 -27.55 -16.34 -14.89
N ASP A 172 -28.16 -17.23 -15.69
CA ASP A 172 -28.39 -18.64 -15.33
C ASP A 172 -27.09 -19.47 -15.26
N ASP A 173 -26.01 -18.98 -15.88
CA ASP A 173 -24.68 -19.61 -15.85
C ASP A 173 -23.69 -18.83 -14.95
N LEU A 174 -24.18 -17.91 -14.10
CA LEU A 174 -23.33 -17.04 -13.27
C LEU A 174 -22.37 -17.84 -12.38
N ASP A 175 -22.81 -18.95 -11.79
CA ASP A 175 -21.95 -19.80 -10.96
C ASP A 175 -20.81 -20.44 -11.77
N ARG A 176 -21.08 -20.82 -13.02
CA ARG A 176 -20.05 -21.36 -13.92
C ARG A 176 -19.09 -20.28 -14.40
N LEU A 177 -19.60 -19.07 -14.64
CA LEU A 177 -18.77 -17.91 -14.93
C LEU A 177 -17.82 -17.61 -13.78
N LYS A 178 -18.35 -17.51 -12.55
CA LYS A 178 -17.56 -17.24 -11.34
C LYS A 178 -16.47 -18.29 -11.14
N ALA A 179 -16.82 -19.57 -11.22
CA ALA A 179 -15.84 -20.67 -11.10
C ALA A 179 -14.74 -20.60 -12.17
N CYS A 180 -15.07 -20.24 -13.42
CA CYS A 180 -14.11 -20.07 -14.51
C CYS A 180 -13.13 -18.91 -14.23
N VAL A 181 -13.67 -17.76 -13.80
CA VAL A 181 -12.89 -16.55 -13.48
C VAL A 181 -12.00 -16.77 -12.24
N GLU A 182 -12.51 -17.42 -11.20
CA GLU A 182 -11.77 -17.73 -9.98
C GLU A 182 -10.59 -18.67 -10.22
N ALA A 183 -10.75 -19.68 -11.09
CA ALA A 183 -9.65 -20.57 -11.46
C ALA A 183 -8.49 -19.81 -12.13
N LEU A 184 -8.80 -18.90 -13.07
CA LEU A 184 -7.81 -18.06 -13.75
C LEU A 184 -7.13 -17.07 -12.79
N SER A 185 -7.92 -16.46 -11.91
CA SER A 185 -7.45 -15.54 -10.89
C SER A 185 -6.49 -16.24 -9.91
N THR A 186 -6.82 -17.45 -9.48
CA THR A 186 -5.98 -18.25 -8.57
C THR A 186 -4.63 -18.61 -9.21
N ASP A 187 -4.62 -19.06 -10.47
CA ASP A 187 -3.38 -19.37 -11.21
C ASP A 187 -2.48 -18.14 -11.35
N TYR A 188 -3.09 -16.98 -11.64
CA TYR A 188 -2.39 -15.70 -11.70
C TYR A 188 -1.73 -15.36 -10.36
N PHE A 189 -2.48 -15.35 -9.25
CA PHE A 189 -1.94 -14.97 -7.95
C PHE A 189 -0.83 -15.90 -7.46
N GLN A 190 -0.93 -17.21 -7.74
CA GLN A 190 0.15 -18.15 -7.46
C GLN A 190 1.44 -17.78 -8.22
N THR A 191 1.32 -17.48 -9.52
CA THR A 191 2.46 -17.06 -10.36
C THR A 191 3.03 -15.72 -9.91
N ALA A 192 2.17 -14.75 -9.57
CA ALA A 192 2.58 -13.43 -9.08
C ALA A 192 3.36 -13.53 -7.77
N ASN A 193 2.84 -14.30 -6.79
CA ASN A 193 3.51 -14.51 -5.51
C ASN A 193 4.86 -15.23 -5.67
N ALA A 194 4.92 -16.27 -6.49
CA ALA A 194 6.19 -16.95 -6.79
C ALA A 194 7.21 -16.00 -7.44
N THR A 195 6.75 -15.11 -8.32
CA THR A 195 7.61 -14.08 -8.94
C THR A 195 8.20 -13.15 -7.89
N ILE A 196 7.38 -12.62 -6.98
CA ILE A 196 7.82 -11.73 -5.90
C ILE A 196 8.86 -12.43 -5.01
N GLN A 197 8.58 -13.68 -4.60
CA GLN A 197 9.47 -14.45 -3.70
C GLN A 197 10.86 -14.68 -4.28
N THR A 198 10.99 -14.86 -5.59
CA THR A 198 12.31 -15.04 -6.22
C THR A 198 13.13 -13.75 -6.35
N LEU A 199 12.50 -12.59 -6.16
CA LEU A 199 13.13 -11.27 -6.28
C LEU A 199 13.46 -10.65 -4.92
N TYR A 200 13.07 -11.30 -3.81
CA TYR A 200 13.31 -10.82 -2.46
C TYR A 200 14.02 -11.89 -1.61
N PRO A 201 15.23 -11.60 -1.07
CA PRO A 201 16.01 -10.37 -1.26
C PRO A 201 16.49 -10.22 -2.72
N SER A 202 16.81 -8.98 -3.13
CA SER A 202 17.27 -8.68 -4.50
C SER A 202 18.48 -9.53 -4.89
N PRO A 203 18.39 -10.35 -5.96
CA PRO A 203 19.54 -11.11 -6.46
C PRO A 203 20.73 -10.23 -6.85
N ALA A 204 20.50 -9.14 -7.58
CA ALA A 204 21.56 -8.23 -8.01
C ALA A 204 22.26 -7.55 -6.83
N MET A 205 21.51 -7.04 -5.84
CA MET A 205 22.11 -6.39 -4.68
C MET A 205 22.87 -7.39 -3.80
N SER A 206 22.30 -8.56 -3.58
CA SER A 206 22.96 -9.62 -2.79
C SER A 206 24.31 -10.00 -3.39
N TYR A 207 24.36 -10.16 -4.72
CA TYR A 207 25.59 -10.45 -5.43
C TYR A 207 26.57 -9.27 -5.42
N PHE A 208 26.08 -8.04 -5.60
CA PHE A 208 26.90 -6.84 -5.50
C PHE A 208 27.58 -6.74 -4.11
N GLN A 209 26.85 -7.00 -3.03
CA GLN A 209 27.41 -7.01 -1.67
C GLN A 209 28.45 -8.13 -1.49
N GLN A 210 28.15 -9.35 -1.94
CA GLN A 210 29.03 -10.52 -1.77
C GLN A 210 30.32 -10.43 -2.58
N VAL A 211 30.32 -9.76 -3.73
CA VAL A 211 31.50 -9.72 -4.61
C VAL A 211 32.13 -8.33 -4.58
N VAL A 212 31.38 -7.31 -4.98
CA VAL A 212 31.94 -5.98 -5.23
C VAL A 212 32.33 -5.30 -3.91
N VAL A 213 31.41 -5.31 -2.94
CA VAL A 213 31.66 -4.69 -1.64
C VAL A 213 32.72 -5.47 -0.86
N GLU A 214 32.64 -6.81 -0.84
CA GLU A 214 33.63 -7.64 -0.14
C GLU A 214 35.05 -7.44 -0.70
N CYS A 215 35.23 -7.47 -2.03
CA CYS A 215 36.53 -7.21 -2.66
C CYS A 215 37.05 -5.79 -2.37
N ALA A 216 36.18 -4.77 -2.44
CA ALA A 216 36.57 -3.39 -2.15
C ALA A 216 36.97 -3.21 -0.66
N SER A 217 36.22 -3.85 0.24
CA SER A 217 36.46 -3.86 1.69
C SER A 217 37.81 -4.51 2.02
N LEU A 218 38.11 -5.64 1.36
CA LEU A 218 39.39 -6.33 1.49
C LEU A 218 40.56 -5.43 1.04
N ALA A 219 40.44 -4.79 -0.13
CA ALA A 219 41.46 -3.86 -0.64
C ALA A 219 41.71 -2.70 0.33
N SER A 220 40.64 -2.10 0.86
CA SER A 220 40.73 -1.03 1.88
C SER A 220 41.46 -1.51 3.14
N SER A 221 41.07 -2.66 3.71
CA SER A 221 41.71 -3.24 4.89
C SER A 221 43.21 -3.49 4.66
N VAL A 222 43.60 -4.03 3.50
CA VAL A 222 45.02 -4.27 3.19
C VAL A 222 45.79 -2.96 3.03
N VAL A 223 45.21 -1.95 2.36
CA VAL A 223 45.82 -0.61 2.25
C VAL A 223 46.03 0.03 3.63
N VAL A 224 45.06 -0.08 4.55
CA VAL A 224 45.20 0.40 5.94
C VAL A 224 46.36 -0.30 6.65
N GLN A 225 46.46 -1.63 6.54
CA GLN A 225 47.55 -2.40 7.16
C GLN A 225 48.92 -2.00 6.59
N LYS A 226 49.02 -1.80 5.27
CA LYS A 226 50.25 -1.29 4.63
C LYS A 226 50.55 0.15 5.06
N GLY A 227 49.53 0.98 5.26
CA GLY A 227 49.67 2.32 5.83
C GLY A 227 50.30 2.32 7.22
N THR A 228 49.89 1.41 8.10
CA THR A 228 50.51 1.25 9.42
C THR A 228 51.98 0.81 9.33
N LEU A 229 52.30 -0.11 8.41
CA LEU A 229 53.69 -0.51 8.15
C LEU A 229 54.52 0.67 7.63
N PHE A 230 53.96 1.49 6.74
CA PHE A 230 54.61 2.68 6.22
C PHE A 230 54.95 3.70 7.31
N LEU A 231 54.04 3.97 8.25
CA LEU A 231 54.31 4.85 9.39
C LEU A 231 55.48 4.32 10.25
N LYS A 232 55.57 3.00 10.43
CA LYS A 232 56.70 2.39 11.12
C LYS A 232 58.02 2.57 10.36
N MET A 233 58.00 2.44 9.04
CA MET A 233 59.19 2.70 8.21
C MET A 233 59.63 4.18 8.29
N LEU A 234 58.67 5.12 8.35
CA LEU A 234 58.98 6.54 8.56
C LEU A 234 59.63 6.79 9.92
N LEU A 235 59.15 6.14 10.98
CA LEU A 235 59.76 6.20 12.31
C LEU A 235 61.18 5.61 12.33
N ASP A 236 61.38 4.49 11.63
CA ASP A 236 62.72 3.88 11.51
C ASP A 236 63.68 4.82 10.75
N CYS A 237 63.21 5.51 9.71
CA CYS A 237 63.99 6.53 9.00
C CYS A 237 64.31 7.73 9.89
N SER A 238 63.37 8.21 10.69
CA SER A 238 63.58 9.38 11.54
C SER A 238 64.67 9.15 12.60
N ALA A 239 64.86 7.91 13.05
CA ALA A 239 65.91 7.55 14.00
C ALA A 239 67.34 7.77 13.45
N LEU A 240 67.49 7.99 12.14
CA LEU A 240 68.75 8.35 11.50
C LEU A 240 69.06 9.86 11.59
N ASP A 241 68.09 10.70 11.96
CA ASP A 241 68.30 12.14 12.16
C ASP A 241 68.50 12.42 13.66
N PRO A 242 69.69 12.90 14.09
CA PRO A 242 69.96 13.20 15.50
C PRO A 242 69.12 14.37 16.05
N ASN A 243 68.45 15.15 15.19
CA ASN A 243 67.63 16.29 15.59
C ASN A 243 66.17 15.93 15.85
N ILE A 244 65.74 14.71 15.50
CA ILE A 244 64.37 14.25 15.72
C ILE A 244 64.33 13.41 17.00
N ASP A 245 63.40 13.74 17.91
CA ASP A 245 63.10 12.88 19.06
C ASP A 245 62.21 11.72 18.61
N PRO A 246 62.72 10.47 18.57
CA PRO A 246 61.96 9.33 18.07
C PRO A 246 60.79 8.95 18.98
N VAL A 247 60.84 9.28 20.27
CA VAL A 247 59.74 9.01 21.21
C VAL A 247 58.59 9.97 20.96
N LEU A 248 58.91 11.26 20.77
CA LEU A 248 57.92 12.28 20.44
C LEU A 248 57.28 12.00 19.07
N TYR A 249 58.10 11.69 18.06
CA TYR A 249 57.61 11.42 16.71
C TYR A 249 56.76 10.14 16.66
N ALA A 250 57.12 9.08 17.41
CA ALA A 250 56.27 7.90 17.55
C ALA A 250 54.89 8.23 18.14
N GLN A 251 54.81 9.14 19.12
CA GLN A 251 53.53 9.57 19.71
C GLN A 251 52.67 10.33 18.69
N GLU A 252 53.27 11.11 17.80
CA GLU A 252 52.56 11.80 16.72
C GLU A 252 52.01 10.79 15.69
N LEU A 253 52.81 9.78 15.32
CA LEU A 253 52.39 8.74 14.37
C LEU A 253 51.30 7.81 14.94
N ASP A 254 51.34 7.52 16.25
CA ASP A 254 50.33 6.72 16.95
C ASP A 254 48.95 7.40 17.04
N SER A 255 48.86 8.68 16.70
CA SER A 255 47.60 9.43 16.69
C SER A 255 46.63 8.98 15.58
N TRP A 256 47.13 8.32 14.53
CA TRP A 256 46.33 7.81 13.44
C TRP A 256 45.96 6.33 13.62
N LYS A 257 44.67 6.03 13.46
CA LYS A 257 44.13 4.66 13.53
C LYS A 257 43.56 4.13 12.22
N GLY A 258 43.62 4.93 11.16
CA GLY A 258 42.93 4.66 9.90
C GLY A 258 41.43 4.83 9.96
N TYR A 259 40.81 4.73 8.79
CA TYR A 259 39.37 4.58 8.70
C TYR A 259 39.04 3.10 8.87
N ASN A 260 38.20 2.78 9.86
CA ASN A 260 37.57 1.48 9.90
C ASN A 260 36.61 1.38 8.72
N ASP A 261 36.80 0.35 7.90
CA ASP A 261 35.86 0.08 6.83
C ASP A 261 34.49 -0.26 7.42
N THR A 262 33.50 0.53 7.02
CA THR A 262 32.10 0.42 7.44
C THR A 262 31.17 0.28 6.24
N LEU A 263 31.71 0.03 5.05
CA LEU A 263 30.95 0.01 3.81
C LEU A 263 29.80 -1.01 3.85
N ALA A 264 30.12 -2.26 4.22
CA ALA A 264 29.11 -3.32 4.34
C ALA A 264 28.04 -2.99 5.41
N SER A 265 28.45 -2.46 6.56
CA SER A 265 27.52 -2.14 7.65
C SER A 265 26.58 -0.99 7.30
N GLN A 266 27.09 0.06 6.63
CA GLN A 266 26.28 1.20 6.19
C GLN A 266 25.24 0.79 5.14
N ILE A 267 25.57 -0.14 4.25
CA ILE A 267 24.61 -0.69 3.29
C ILE A 267 23.50 -1.44 4.02
N VAL A 268 23.83 -2.30 4.98
CA VAL A 268 22.84 -3.05 5.75
C VAL A 268 21.94 -2.11 6.56
N GLU A 269 22.52 -1.07 7.15
CA GLU A 269 21.77 -0.03 7.87
C GLU A 269 20.75 0.66 6.96
N ALA A 270 21.18 1.14 5.79
CA ALA A 270 20.29 1.75 4.80
C ALA A 270 19.21 0.77 4.28
N GLN A 271 19.57 -0.50 4.06
CA GLN A 271 18.62 -1.54 3.66
C GLN A 271 17.55 -1.81 4.73
N ASN A 272 17.92 -1.76 6.01
CA ASN A 272 16.96 -1.95 7.10
C ASN A 272 15.98 -0.77 7.18
N ILE A 273 16.46 0.46 7.04
CA ILE A 273 15.61 1.66 7.00
C ILE A 273 14.58 1.58 5.86
N ASP A 274 15.03 1.21 4.66
CA ASP A 274 14.15 1.01 3.50
C ASP A 274 13.13 -0.11 3.76
N GLN A 275 13.59 -1.29 4.20
CA GLN A 275 12.74 -2.46 4.42
C GLN A 275 11.63 -2.19 5.43
N ASP A 276 11.92 -1.51 6.54
CA ASP A 276 10.91 -1.23 7.56
C ASP A 276 9.78 -0.34 7.01
N LYS A 277 10.12 0.68 6.22
CA LYS A 277 9.12 1.57 5.60
C LYS A 277 8.36 0.90 4.46
N VAL A 278 9.05 0.17 3.58
CA VAL A 278 8.42 -0.56 2.48
C VAL A 278 7.44 -1.60 3.02
N ARG A 279 7.80 -2.34 4.08
CA ARG A 279 6.89 -3.32 4.72
C ARG A 279 5.67 -2.65 5.33
N ALA A 280 5.82 -1.49 5.98
CA ALA A 280 4.69 -0.75 6.52
C ALA A 280 3.71 -0.32 5.42
N LEU A 281 4.22 0.28 4.35
CA LEU A 281 3.40 0.67 3.19
C LEU A 281 2.78 -0.54 2.48
N GLU A 282 3.52 -1.64 2.29
CA GLU A 282 2.97 -2.88 1.71
C GLU A 282 1.82 -3.44 2.57
N ALA A 283 1.94 -3.39 3.89
CA ALA A 283 0.87 -3.83 4.78
C ALA A 283 -0.39 -2.95 4.65
N GLU A 284 -0.23 -1.62 4.56
CA GLU A 284 -1.32 -0.68 4.29
C GLU A 284 -1.97 -0.97 2.93
N MET A 285 -1.17 -1.16 1.87
CA MET A 285 -1.65 -1.50 0.54
C MET A 285 -2.41 -2.83 0.52
N ILE A 286 -1.93 -3.86 1.23
CA ILE A 286 -2.61 -5.16 1.33
C ILE A 286 -3.95 -5.02 2.08
N SER A 287 -3.97 -4.29 3.20
CA SER A 287 -5.19 -4.03 3.96
C SER A 287 -6.22 -3.30 3.11
N TYR A 288 -5.80 -2.24 2.42
CA TYR A 288 -6.67 -1.52 1.50
C TYR A 288 -7.14 -2.39 0.34
N TYR A 289 -6.26 -3.17 -0.27
CA TYR A 289 -6.61 -4.09 -1.35
C TYR A 289 -7.69 -5.10 -0.91
N GLN A 290 -7.61 -5.62 0.33
CA GLN A 290 -8.63 -6.49 0.89
C GLN A 290 -9.96 -5.76 1.11
N LEU A 291 -9.92 -4.52 1.63
CA LEU A 291 -11.11 -3.68 1.80
C LEU A 291 -11.76 -3.36 0.43
N GLN A 292 -10.95 -2.94 -0.55
CA GLN A 292 -11.38 -2.70 -1.93
C GLN A 292 -12.06 -3.94 -2.49
N ARG A 293 -11.45 -5.13 -2.35
CA ARG A 293 -12.04 -6.37 -2.84
C ARG A 293 -13.37 -6.69 -2.16
N SER A 294 -13.46 -6.56 -0.84
CA SER A 294 -14.70 -6.75 -0.07
C SER A 294 -15.78 -5.76 -0.53
N ALA A 295 -15.42 -4.47 -0.60
CA ALA A 295 -16.31 -3.42 -1.05
C ALA A 295 -16.80 -3.66 -2.48
N LEU A 296 -15.94 -4.03 -3.43
CA LEU A 296 -16.34 -4.27 -4.82
C LEU A 296 -17.23 -5.50 -4.97
N GLU A 297 -16.89 -6.61 -4.31
CA GLU A 297 -17.70 -7.84 -4.33
C GLU A 297 -19.09 -7.58 -3.71
N LYS A 298 -19.17 -6.76 -2.67
CA LYS A 298 -20.42 -6.48 -1.93
C LYS A 298 -21.26 -5.33 -2.47
N TYR A 299 -20.65 -4.25 -2.95
CA TYR A 299 -21.39 -3.04 -3.37
C TYR A 299 -21.73 -3.05 -4.85
N VAL A 300 -20.79 -3.44 -5.70
CA VAL A 300 -20.97 -3.27 -7.14
C VAL A 300 -21.59 -4.52 -7.74
N VAL A 301 -21.12 -5.70 -7.36
CA VAL A 301 -21.63 -6.97 -7.89
C VAL A 301 -22.99 -7.36 -7.29
N GLU A 302 -23.26 -7.00 -6.03
CA GLU A 302 -24.56 -7.28 -5.39
C GLU A 302 -25.54 -6.10 -5.43
N SER A 303 -25.27 -5.07 -6.25
CA SER A 303 -26.16 -3.92 -6.43
C SER A 303 -27.59 -4.36 -6.77
N ARG A 304 -28.58 -3.80 -6.06
CA ARG A 304 -29.96 -4.29 -6.04
C ARG A 304 -30.83 -3.40 -6.95
N GLY A 305 -31.55 -4.01 -7.88
CA GLY A 305 -32.43 -3.28 -8.80
C GLY A 305 -33.67 -2.68 -8.11
N PHE A 306 -34.42 -1.85 -8.85
CA PHE A 306 -35.67 -1.26 -8.36
C PHE A 306 -36.65 -2.30 -7.79
N GLU A 307 -36.83 -3.42 -8.49
CA GLU A 307 -37.77 -4.48 -8.11
C GLU A 307 -37.42 -5.12 -6.76
N PHE A 308 -36.12 -5.31 -6.48
CA PHE A 308 -35.65 -5.78 -5.17
C PHE A 308 -36.10 -4.82 -4.06
N TYR A 309 -35.87 -3.52 -4.25
CA TYR A 309 -36.24 -2.53 -3.23
C TYR A 309 -37.75 -2.39 -3.09
N LEU A 310 -38.50 -2.52 -4.19
CA LEU A 310 -39.97 -2.50 -4.16
C LEU A 310 -40.52 -3.67 -3.34
N ASP A 311 -40.02 -4.88 -3.57
CA ASP A 311 -40.40 -6.07 -2.80
C ASP A 311 -40.12 -5.90 -1.30
N LYS A 312 -38.92 -5.40 -0.95
CA LYS A 312 -38.57 -5.10 0.45
C LYS A 312 -39.50 -4.07 1.07
N VAL A 313 -39.83 -3.00 0.36
CA VAL A 313 -40.75 -1.96 0.87
C VAL A 313 -42.16 -2.51 1.05
N HIS A 314 -42.66 -3.33 0.12
CA HIS A 314 -43.93 -4.02 0.29
C HIS A 314 -43.91 -4.94 1.52
N GLY A 315 -42.81 -5.64 1.77
CA GLY A 315 -42.60 -6.41 3.00
C GLY A 315 -42.70 -5.54 4.26
N TYR A 316 -42.07 -4.36 4.28
CA TYR A 316 -42.18 -3.42 5.40
C TYR A 316 -43.58 -2.85 5.59
N LEU A 317 -44.35 -2.70 4.51
CA LEU A 317 -45.71 -2.13 4.53
C LEU A 317 -46.82 -3.18 4.58
N SER A 318 -46.50 -4.47 4.75
CA SER A 318 -47.47 -5.57 4.65
C SER A 318 -48.69 -5.39 5.55
N ASP A 319 -48.48 -4.93 6.78
CA ASP A 319 -49.56 -4.76 7.76
C ASP A 319 -50.52 -3.63 7.36
N TYR A 320 -50.00 -2.58 6.71
CA TYR A 320 -50.83 -1.50 6.17
C TYR A 320 -51.68 -2.02 5.00
N TYR A 321 -51.10 -2.81 4.09
CA TYR A 321 -51.85 -3.45 3.00
C TYR A 321 -52.91 -4.42 3.53
N ASN A 322 -52.61 -5.22 4.55
CA ASN A 322 -53.58 -6.12 5.19
C ASN A 322 -54.73 -5.32 5.82
N THR A 323 -54.43 -4.21 6.49
CA THR A 323 -55.44 -3.31 7.07
C THR A 323 -56.40 -2.79 5.99
N LEU A 324 -55.90 -2.42 4.80
CA LEU A 324 -56.76 -2.00 3.68
C LEU A 324 -57.70 -3.13 3.23
N VAL A 325 -57.20 -4.37 3.16
CA VAL A 325 -58.00 -5.55 2.75
C VAL A 325 -59.08 -5.88 3.77
N GLU A 326 -58.75 -5.87 5.05
CA GLU A 326 -59.72 -6.07 6.14
C GLU A 326 -60.79 -4.98 6.13
N THR A 327 -60.38 -3.72 6.00
CA THR A 327 -61.31 -2.59 5.92
C THR A 327 -62.23 -2.69 4.71
N ALA A 328 -61.75 -3.20 3.57
CA ALA A 328 -62.56 -3.46 2.38
C ALA A 328 -63.65 -4.50 2.62
N ALA A 329 -63.31 -5.57 3.34
CA ALA A 329 -64.24 -6.65 3.67
C ALA A 329 -65.34 -6.17 4.63
N ASP A 330 -64.97 -5.32 5.60
CA ASP A 330 -65.89 -4.74 6.58
C ASP A 330 -66.80 -3.66 5.97
N ASN A 331 -66.34 -2.97 4.92
CA ASN A 331 -67.04 -1.82 4.32
C ASN A 331 -67.25 -1.98 2.80
N PRO A 332 -68.02 -2.98 2.34
CA PRO A 332 -68.16 -3.30 0.91
C PRO A 332 -68.84 -2.20 0.08
N GLY A 333 -69.49 -1.22 0.71
CA GLY A 333 -70.13 -0.07 0.05
C GLY A 333 -69.19 1.11 -0.25
N ASP A 334 -67.97 1.11 0.29
CA ASP A 334 -67.01 2.23 0.20
C ASP A 334 -65.75 1.85 -0.60
N SER A 335 -65.92 1.06 -1.66
CA SER A 335 -64.82 0.51 -2.48
C SER A 335 -63.87 1.58 -3.03
N ASP A 336 -64.38 2.77 -3.31
CA ASP A 336 -63.61 3.89 -3.86
C ASP A 336 -62.61 4.45 -2.82
N CYS A 337 -63.03 4.58 -1.56
CA CYS A 337 -62.14 5.04 -0.48
C CYS A 337 -60.96 4.08 -0.26
N VAL A 338 -61.23 2.77 -0.32
CA VAL A 338 -60.19 1.73 -0.16
C VAL A 338 -59.30 1.66 -1.40
N ALA A 339 -59.86 1.81 -2.61
CA ALA A 339 -59.08 1.85 -3.84
C ALA A 339 -58.12 3.05 -3.86
N ASP A 340 -58.58 4.24 -3.46
CA ASP A 340 -57.76 5.45 -3.35
C ASP A 340 -56.65 5.30 -2.31
N ALA A 341 -56.96 4.71 -1.15
CA ALA A 341 -55.97 4.43 -0.12
C ALA A 341 -54.91 3.42 -0.60
N ARG A 342 -55.32 2.40 -1.35
CA ARG A 342 -54.39 1.42 -1.94
C ARG A 342 -53.46 2.08 -2.96
N ILE A 343 -53.99 2.90 -3.86
CA ILE A 343 -53.19 3.66 -4.82
C ILE A 343 -52.19 4.58 -4.09
N ALA A 344 -52.63 5.26 -3.04
CA ALA A 344 -51.76 6.13 -2.26
C ALA A 344 -50.63 5.34 -1.56
N LEU A 345 -50.92 4.16 -1.02
CA LEU A 345 -49.93 3.29 -0.41
C LEU A 345 -48.92 2.76 -1.44
N ASP A 346 -49.38 2.38 -2.64
CA ASP A 346 -48.52 1.98 -3.76
C ASP A 346 -47.60 3.14 -4.19
N VAL A 347 -48.08 4.39 -4.18
CA VAL A 347 -47.24 5.57 -4.46
C VAL A 347 -46.16 5.75 -3.40
N ILE A 348 -46.47 5.55 -2.11
CA ILE A 348 -45.48 5.58 -1.03
C ILE A 348 -44.44 4.47 -1.23
N ALA A 349 -44.88 3.26 -1.55
CA ALA A 349 -44.00 2.13 -1.78
C ALA A 349 -43.02 2.37 -2.95
N ASN A 350 -43.54 2.79 -4.10
CA ASN A 350 -42.74 3.11 -5.28
C ASN A 350 -41.75 4.26 -5.03
N THR A 351 -42.19 5.33 -4.35
CA THR A 351 -41.32 6.47 -4.02
C THR A 351 -40.19 6.05 -3.08
N SER A 352 -40.51 5.23 -2.08
CA SER A 352 -39.54 4.69 -1.12
C SER A 352 -38.52 3.78 -1.81
N ALA A 353 -38.97 2.88 -2.69
CA ALA A 353 -38.09 2.00 -3.47
C ALA A 353 -37.17 2.80 -4.42
N PHE A 354 -37.71 3.83 -5.08
CA PHE A 354 -36.93 4.70 -5.96
C PHE A 354 -35.86 5.49 -5.21
N ASN A 355 -36.19 6.02 -4.02
CA ASN A 355 -35.22 6.70 -3.18
C ASN A 355 -34.09 5.77 -2.72
N SER A 356 -34.41 4.51 -2.40
CA SER A 356 -33.41 3.50 -2.05
C SER A 356 -32.49 3.17 -3.22
N LEU A 357 -33.04 2.97 -4.42
CA LEU A 357 -32.24 2.76 -5.61
C LEU A 357 -31.28 3.95 -5.86
N ASN A 358 -31.75 5.18 -5.71
CA ASN A 358 -30.88 6.35 -5.88
C ASN A 358 -29.76 6.43 -4.82
N CYS A 359 -30.04 6.07 -3.57
CA CYS A 359 -28.98 5.98 -2.55
C CYS A 359 -27.96 4.89 -2.90
N ASP A 360 -28.42 3.72 -3.36
CA ASP A 360 -27.56 2.61 -3.75
C ASP A 360 -26.62 3.04 -4.88
N ILE A 361 -27.17 3.62 -5.97
CA ILE A 361 -26.39 4.16 -7.09
C ILE A 361 -25.38 5.21 -6.62
N ALA A 362 -25.77 6.11 -5.72
CA ALA A 362 -24.88 7.14 -5.19
C ALA A 362 -23.74 6.54 -4.35
N ILE A 363 -24.02 5.53 -3.52
CA ILE A 363 -23.01 4.83 -2.73
C ILE A 363 -22.05 4.08 -3.66
N VAL A 364 -22.56 3.30 -4.62
CA VAL A 364 -21.74 2.59 -5.62
C VAL A 364 -20.83 3.56 -6.38
N SER A 365 -21.36 4.70 -6.81
CA SER A 365 -20.59 5.73 -7.51
C SER A 365 -19.52 6.36 -6.60
N ASN A 366 -19.86 6.72 -5.36
CA ASN A 366 -18.91 7.30 -4.40
C ASN A 366 -17.81 6.30 -4.03
N THR A 367 -18.16 5.05 -3.76
CA THR A 367 -17.22 3.96 -3.48
C THR A 367 -16.27 3.77 -4.66
N THR A 368 -16.78 3.76 -5.89
CA THR A 368 -15.95 3.66 -7.11
C THR A 368 -14.96 4.81 -7.22
N ASN A 369 -15.42 6.05 -6.97
CA ASN A 369 -14.56 7.23 -7.01
C ASN A 369 -13.47 7.21 -5.93
N LEU A 370 -13.82 6.84 -4.70
CA LEU A 370 -12.86 6.72 -3.59
C LEU A 370 -11.83 5.61 -3.86
N ILE A 371 -12.28 4.46 -4.35
CA ILE A 371 -11.37 3.38 -4.75
C ILE A 371 -10.39 3.85 -5.82
N SER A 372 -10.87 4.62 -6.80
CA SER A 372 -10.00 5.19 -7.83
C SER A 372 -9.02 6.22 -7.26
N ALA A 373 -9.44 7.06 -6.30
CA ALA A 373 -8.58 8.05 -5.67
C ALA A 373 -7.43 7.37 -4.90
N VAL A 374 -7.77 6.45 -3.99
CA VAL A 374 -6.78 5.72 -3.20
C VAL A 374 -5.85 4.88 -4.10
N ASN A 375 -6.37 4.30 -5.19
CA ASN A 375 -5.52 3.61 -6.17
C ASN A 375 -4.52 4.55 -6.86
N ASN A 376 -4.92 5.78 -7.17
CA ASN A 376 -4.01 6.75 -7.77
C ASN A 376 -2.90 7.18 -6.80
N ASP A 377 -3.23 7.37 -5.52
CA ASP A 377 -2.28 7.73 -4.48
C ASP A 377 -1.27 6.59 -4.24
N PHE A 378 -1.74 5.36 -4.08
CA PHE A 378 -0.87 4.20 -4.00
C PHE A 378 -0.05 3.98 -5.27
N SER A 379 -0.63 4.22 -6.45
CA SER A 379 0.10 4.15 -7.72
C SER A 379 1.28 5.13 -7.74
N TYR A 380 1.09 6.36 -7.25
CA TYR A 380 2.16 7.35 -7.16
C TYR A 380 3.28 6.88 -6.23
N LEU A 381 2.94 6.49 -4.99
CA LEU A 381 3.92 6.00 -4.01
C LEU A 381 4.68 4.78 -4.55
N ASN A 382 3.94 3.84 -5.14
CA ASN A 382 4.48 2.61 -5.68
C ASN A 382 5.42 2.83 -6.88
N ALA A 383 5.26 3.93 -7.63
CA ALA A 383 6.19 4.31 -8.70
C ALA A 383 7.53 4.84 -8.17
N GLN A 384 7.58 5.35 -6.93
CA GLN A 384 8.81 5.82 -6.28
C GLN A 384 9.60 4.69 -5.60
N LEU A 385 8.92 3.66 -5.09
CA LEU A 385 9.57 2.55 -4.37
C LEU A 385 10.77 1.91 -5.11
N PRO A 386 10.74 1.68 -6.43
CA PRO A 386 11.88 1.13 -7.15
C PRO A 386 13.16 1.97 -7.11
N ILE A 387 13.08 3.27 -6.80
CA ILE A 387 14.24 4.18 -6.84
C ILE A 387 14.77 4.59 -5.46
N ILE A 388 14.01 4.38 -4.38
CA ILE A 388 14.37 4.86 -3.03
C ILE A 388 15.09 3.83 -2.15
N GLY A 389 15.13 2.56 -2.55
CA GLY A 389 15.80 1.47 -1.80
C GLY A 389 17.23 1.19 -2.29
N ASN A 390 17.53 -0.07 -2.67
CA ASN A 390 18.85 -0.48 -3.16
C ASN A 390 19.41 0.43 -4.28
N VAL A 391 18.55 0.95 -5.15
CA VAL A 391 18.95 1.89 -6.21
C VAL A 391 19.50 3.20 -5.63
N ALA A 392 18.89 3.75 -4.59
CA ALA A 392 19.40 4.95 -3.91
C ALA A 392 20.75 4.67 -3.24
N ILE A 393 20.87 3.51 -2.55
CA ILE A 393 22.14 3.06 -1.95
C ILE A 393 23.24 3.00 -3.02
N LEU A 394 22.97 2.33 -4.15
CA LEU A 394 23.93 2.20 -5.25
C LEU A 394 24.25 3.55 -5.89
N LYS A 395 23.30 4.48 -6.00
CA LYS A 395 23.60 5.85 -6.47
C LYS A 395 24.55 6.58 -5.53
N CYS A 396 24.50 6.32 -4.22
CA CYS A 396 25.42 6.93 -3.26
C CYS A 396 26.88 6.50 -3.47
N PHE A 397 27.14 5.30 -4.01
CA PHE A 397 28.48 4.90 -4.44
C PHE A 397 29.04 5.77 -5.57
N LEU A 398 28.16 6.39 -6.37
CA LEU A 398 28.58 7.26 -7.48
C LEU A 398 28.83 8.70 -7.04
N GLN A 399 28.51 9.07 -5.79
CA GLN A 399 28.61 10.46 -5.30
C GLN A 399 29.95 10.79 -4.64
N GLY A 400 30.89 9.85 -4.55
CA GLY A 400 32.24 10.13 -4.08
C GLY A 400 32.91 8.97 -3.35
N TYR A 401 33.57 9.30 -2.24
CA TYR A 401 34.38 8.37 -1.46
C TYR A 401 33.52 7.38 -0.65
N ILE A 402 33.77 6.08 -0.86
CA ILE A 402 32.90 5.01 -0.35
C ILE A 402 33.32 4.46 1.02
N PHE A 403 34.58 4.63 1.45
CA PHE A 403 35.07 4.02 2.71
C PHE A 403 34.97 4.95 3.92
N ALA A 404 34.48 6.18 3.74
CA ALA A 404 34.25 7.07 4.88
C ALA A 404 33.09 6.54 5.74
N PRO A 405 33.20 6.64 7.06
CA PRO A 405 32.08 6.37 7.95
C PRO A 405 30.87 7.24 7.58
N SER A 406 29.69 6.62 7.65
CA SER A 406 28.39 7.23 7.45
C SER A 406 28.08 7.85 6.07
N THR A 407 29.01 7.88 5.10
CA THR A 407 28.75 8.58 3.83
C THR A 407 27.67 7.93 2.97
N ILE A 408 27.59 6.60 2.93
CA ILE A 408 26.57 5.89 2.16
C ILE A 408 25.21 6.04 2.83
N VAL A 409 25.14 5.84 4.14
CA VAL A 409 23.86 5.93 4.88
C VAL A 409 23.36 7.37 4.97
N ASP A 410 24.24 8.38 5.12
CA ASP A 410 23.84 9.79 5.13
C ASP A 410 23.32 10.23 3.75
N CYS A 411 24.00 9.83 2.67
CA CYS A 411 23.51 10.07 1.31
C CYS A 411 22.16 9.40 1.06
N PHE A 412 21.99 8.15 1.51
CA PHE A 412 20.73 7.43 1.42
C PHE A 412 19.62 8.15 2.20
N ASN A 413 19.88 8.56 3.43
CA ASN A 413 18.93 9.27 4.28
C ASN A 413 18.44 10.57 3.64
N LEU A 414 19.28 11.30 2.91
CA LEU A 414 18.85 12.50 2.19
C LEU A 414 17.80 12.18 1.11
N VAL A 415 18.01 11.12 0.33
CA VAL A 415 17.05 10.68 -0.69
C VAL A 415 15.78 10.09 -0.06
N PHE A 416 15.96 9.30 1.00
CA PHE A 416 14.87 8.63 1.70
C PHE A 416 13.95 9.62 2.44
N ASN A 417 14.51 10.66 3.04
CA ASN A 417 13.72 11.69 3.74
C ASN A 417 12.80 12.46 2.78
N ASP A 418 13.24 12.73 1.55
CA ASP A 418 12.39 13.37 0.53
C ASP A 418 11.19 12.48 0.16
N PHE A 419 11.41 11.17 0.02
CA PHE A 419 10.30 10.22 -0.14
C PHE A 419 9.39 10.20 1.09
N ASN A 420 9.95 10.18 2.30
CA ASN A 420 9.15 10.08 3.52
C ASN A 420 8.23 11.30 3.70
N ILE A 421 8.69 12.51 3.37
CA ILE A 421 7.86 13.72 3.39
C ILE A 421 6.66 13.57 2.44
N ASN A 422 6.91 13.15 1.19
CA ASN A 422 5.83 12.94 0.23
C ASN A 422 4.88 11.83 0.69
N TYR A 423 5.41 10.73 1.22
CA TYR A 423 4.59 9.64 1.75
C TYR A 423 3.64 10.11 2.85
N ASP A 424 4.11 10.92 3.79
CA ASP A 424 3.29 11.38 4.92
C ASP A 424 2.10 12.22 4.41
N ASP A 425 2.28 13.03 3.36
CA ASP A 425 1.19 13.79 2.72
C ASP A 425 0.14 12.86 2.08
N TYR A 426 0.58 11.87 1.28
CA TYR A 426 -0.34 10.90 0.65
C TYR A 426 -1.02 9.99 1.68
N GLN A 427 -0.33 9.61 2.76
CA GLN A 427 -0.88 8.74 3.79
C GLN A 427 -2.08 9.39 4.48
N VAL A 428 -2.08 10.70 4.68
CA VAL A 428 -3.22 11.44 5.27
C VAL A 428 -4.46 11.31 4.40
N ASP A 429 -4.32 11.48 3.08
CA ASP A 429 -5.44 11.37 2.14
C ASP A 429 -5.93 9.92 2.03
N ILE A 430 -5.01 8.95 1.94
CA ILE A 430 -5.33 7.52 1.94
C ILE A 430 -6.12 7.13 3.18
N VAL A 431 -5.62 7.47 4.39
CA VAL A 431 -6.28 7.11 5.66
C VAL A 431 -7.69 7.69 5.74
N LYS A 432 -7.86 8.94 5.29
CA LYS A 432 -9.15 9.62 5.27
C LYS A 432 -10.15 8.91 4.34
N ASP A 433 -9.73 8.60 3.11
CA ASP A 433 -10.62 7.99 2.11
C ASP A 433 -10.93 6.52 2.46
N VAL A 434 -9.96 5.79 3.01
CA VAL A 434 -10.15 4.42 3.53
C VAL A 434 -11.14 4.41 4.69
N ALA A 435 -11.08 5.36 5.63
CA ALA A 435 -12.05 5.44 6.72
C ALA A 435 -13.48 5.68 6.23
N VAL A 436 -13.67 6.42 5.13
CA VAL A 436 -14.99 6.59 4.50
C VAL A 436 -15.48 5.28 3.88
N LEU A 437 -14.60 4.53 3.20
CA LEU A 437 -14.92 3.22 2.63
C LEU A 437 -15.32 2.20 3.71
N GLU A 438 -14.56 2.12 4.82
CA GLU A 438 -14.91 1.30 5.97
C GLU A 438 -16.26 1.72 6.58
N GLY A 439 -16.51 3.03 6.65
CA GLY A 439 -17.79 3.58 7.10
C GLY A 439 -18.98 3.11 6.24
N TYR A 440 -18.80 3.04 4.92
CA TYR A 440 -19.80 2.43 4.04
C TYR A 440 -19.97 0.93 4.36
N GLU A 441 -18.88 0.16 4.50
CA GLU A 441 -18.92 -1.27 4.86
C GLU A 441 -19.73 -1.53 6.13
N ILE A 442 -19.47 -0.75 7.17
CA ILE A 442 -20.14 -0.91 8.46
C ILE A 442 -21.61 -0.48 8.39
N SER A 443 -21.91 0.67 7.77
CA SER A 443 -23.28 1.23 7.78
C SER A 443 -24.25 0.50 6.86
N PHE A 444 -23.78 -0.09 5.76
CA PHE A 444 -24.63 -0.79 4.80
C PHE A 444 -24.95 -2.23 5.26
N PHE A 445 -24.01 -2.91 5.93
CA PHE A 445 -24.15 -4.32 6.30
C PHE A 445 -24.57 -4.56 7.76
N ASN A 446 -24.47 -3.59 8.68
CA ASN A 446 -24.99 -3.74 10.06
C ASN A 446 -26.51 -3.51 10.18
N GLY A 447 -27.29 -4.24 9.39
CA GLY A 447 -28.66 -4.60 9.78
C GLY A 447 -29.82 -3.84 9.15
N SER A 448 -29.63 -3.09 8.06
CA SER A 448 -30.78 -2.68 7.23
C SER A 448 -30.54 -3.03 5.77
N ASP A 449 -31.42 -3.84 5.18
CA ASP A 449 -31.52 -4.10 3.73
C ASP A 449 -31.85 -2.83 2.90
N PHE A 450 -31.75 -1.64 3.51
CA PHE A 450 -32.25 -0.37 3.03
C PHE A 450 -31.11 0.68 3.02
N PRO A 451 -30.52 0.99 1.85
CA PRO A 451 -29.25 1.73 1.71
C PRO A 451 -29.28 3.21 2.19
N CYS A 452 -30.45 3.76 2.51
CA CYS A 452 -30.61 5.10 3.11
C CYS A 452 -30.94 5.06 4.63
N GLY A 453 -30.85 3.87 5.25
CA GLY A 453 -31.03 3.64 6.69
C GLY A 453 -32.40 4.00 7.26
N ASN A 454 -32.45 4.10 8.60
CA ASN A 454 -33.65 4.31 9.41
C ASN A 454 -34.46 5.57 9.06
N SER A 455 -33.83 6.62 8.54
CA SER A 455 -34.51 7.90 8.25
C SER A 455 -35.48 7.79 7.08
N SER A 456 -35.12 7.01 6.06
CA SER A 456 -35.97 6.79 4.88
C SER A 456 -37.14 5.87 5.24
N LEU A 457 -36.87 4.78 5.97
CA LEU A 457 -37.91 3.86 6.43
C LEU A 457 -38.93 4.55 7.36
N LYS A 458 -38.49 5.45 8.26
CA LYS A 458 -39.40 6.28 9.08
C LYS A 458 -40.34 7.14 8.24
N ARG A 459 -39.85 7.74 7.14
CA ARG A 459 -40.70 8.52 6.23
C ARG A 459 -41.72 7.63 5.52
N THR A 460 -41.32 6.42 5.13
CA THR A 460 -42.20 5.44 4.51
C THR A 460 -43.33 5.03 5.44
N TYR A 461 -43.03 4.73 6.71
CA TYR A 461 -44.05 4.45 7.72
C TYR A 461 -44.98 5.63 7.97
N LEU A 462 -44.42 6.84 8.16
CA LEU A 462 -45.24 8.05 8.35
C LEU A 462 -46.17 8.32 7.15
N GLY A 463 -45.70 8.05 5.92
CA GLY A 463 -46.50 8.13 4.72
C GLY A 463 -47.68 7.16 4.74
N ALA A 464 -47.42 5.89 5.13
CA ALA A 464 -48.45 4.86 5.24
C ALA A 464 -49.47 5.15 6.36
N GLU A 465 -49.02 5.66 7.51
CA GLU A 465 -49.91 6.12 8.59
C GLU A 465 -50.85 7.23 8.12
N ASN A 466 -50.33 8.19 7.33
CA ASN A 466 -51.16 9.26 6.76
C ASN A 466 -52.20 8.71 5.77
N VAL A 467 -51.85 7.67 5.00
CA VAL A 467 -52.81 6.99 4.12
C VAL A 467 -53.96 6.37 4.92
N LEU A 468 -53.68 5.66 6.01
CA LEU A 468 -54.72 5.08 6.87
C LEU A 468 -55.59 6.16 7.53
N TYR A 469 -55.00 7.27 7.96
CA TYR A 469 -55.77 8.41 8.48
C TYR A 469 -56.73 8.99 7.44
N HIS A 470 -56.28 9.14 6.19
CA HIS A 470 -57.14 9.62 5.11
C HIS A 470 -58.24 8.63 4.74
N LEU A 471 -57.96 7.32 4.77
CA LEU A 471 -58.98 6.28 4.60
C LEU A 471 -60.07 6.39 5.66
N GLN A 472 -59.70 6.47 6.94
CA GLN A 472 -60.64 6.61 8.05
C GLN A 472 -61.57 7.81 7.85
N ARG A 473 -61.03 8.95 7.41
CA ARG A 473 -61.82 10.15 7.12
C ARG A 473 -62.75 9.96 5.93
N CYS A 474 -62.30 9.26 4.88
CA CYS A 474 -63.12 8.97 3.71
C CYS A 474 -64.34 8.14 4.11
N LEU A 475 -64.13 7.04 4.83
CA LEU A 475 -65.19 6.16 5.34
C LEU A 475 -66.17 6.91 6.25
N TYR A 476 -65.67 7.76 7.15
CA TYR A 476 -66.54 8.55 8.01
C TYR A 476 -67.45 9.51 7.22
N ILE A 477 -66.93 10.13 6.14
CA ILE A 477 -67.69 11.05 5.30
C ILE A 477 -68.76 10.30 4.49
N THR A 478 -68.45 9.11 3.99
CA THR A 478 -69.33 8.37 3.08
C THR A 478 -70.39 7.54 3.81
N SER A 479 -70.04 6.88 4.91
CA SER A 479 -70.94 5.96 5.64
C SER A 479 -71.29 6.39 7.07
N GLY A 480 -70.64 7.41 7.63
CA GLY A 480 -70.87 7.87 9.01
C GLY A 480 -70.26 6.98 10.08
N THR A 481 -69.45 5.99 9.67
CA THR A 481 -68.86 4.96 10.52
C THR A 481 -67.53 5.45 11.09
N THR A 482 -67.38 5.49 12.42
CA THR A 482 -66.07 5.70 13.07
C THR A 482 -65.31 4.39 13.10
N TYR A 483 -64.24 4.29 12.31
CA TYR A 483 -63.25 3.22 12.41
C TYR A 483 -62.17 3.63 13.41
N ASP A 484 -61.82 2.80 14.40
CA ASP A 484 -60.63 3.01 15.22
C ASP A 484 -59.41 2.56 14.42
N VAL A 485 -58.66 3.51 13.86
CA VAL A 485 -57.35 3.19 13.28
C VAL A 485 -56.44 2.88 14.45
N THR A 486 -56.06 1.61 14.57
CA THR A 486 -55.21 1.07 15.62
C THR A 486 -54.01 1.98 15.86
N THR A 487 -53.79 2.35 17.13
CA THR A 487 -52.48 2.79 17.60
C THR A 487 -51.46 1.72 17.22
N ILE A 488 -50.61 2.01 16.25
CA ILE A 488 -49.47 1.16 15.94
C ILE A 488 -48.56 1.20 17.17
N SER A 489 -48.25 0.01 17.71
CA SER A 489 -47.27 -0.19 18.77
C SER A 489 -46.05 0.67 18.47
N SER A 490 -45.68 1.51 19.44
CA SER A 490 -44.47 2.35 19.40
C SER A 490 -43.34 1.60 18.71
N ILE A 491 -42.67 2.24 17.76
CA ILE A 491 -41.44 1.78 17.12
C ILE A 491 -40.43 1.44 18.22
N THR A 492 -40.51 0.22 18.76
CA THR A 492 -39.48 -0.36 19.59
C THR A 492 -38.40 -0.73 18.60
N THR A 493 -37.29 -0.04 18.74
CA THR A 493 -35.99 -0.38 18.17
C THR A 493 -35.80 -1.89 18.38
N ALA A 494 -36.04 -2.69 17.34
CA ALA A 494 -35.74 -4.11 17.41
C ALA A 494 -34.22 -4.22 17.37
N GLU A 495 -33.66 -4.50 18.54
CA GLU A 495 -32.34 -5.07 18.73
C GLU A 495 -32.10 -6.14 17.68
N THR A 496 -30.94 -6.04 17.04
CA THR A 496 -30.09 -7.13 16.58
C THR A 496 -30.75 -8.51 16.62
N SER A 497 -31.38 -8.92 15.51
CA SER A 497 -31.72 -10.32 15.28
C SER A 497 -30.43 -11.13 15.32
N THR A 498 -30.14 -11.70 16.48
CA THR A 498 -29.07 -12.67 16.64
C THR A 498 -29.52 -13.91 15.88
N GLN A 499 -28.77 -14.29 14.85
CA GLN A 499 -28.90 -15.57 14.16
C GLN A 499 -29.14 -16.69 15.18
N LYS A 500 -30.31 -17.32 15.09
CA LYS A 500 -30.61 -18.56 15.79
C LYS A 500 -29.87 -19.67 15.04
N THR A 501 -28.59 -19.85 15.36
CA THR A 501 -27.81 -20.99 14.90
C THR A 501 -28.43 -22.25 15.51
N THR A 502 -28.96 -23.11 14.66
CA THR A 502 -29.39 -24.46 15.03
C THR A 502 -28.16 -25.23 15.49
N ALA A 503 -28.01 -25.42 16.80
CA ALA A 503 -26.96 -26.26 17.37
C ALA A 503 -27.37 -27.73 17.28
N GLU A 504 -26.64 -28.52 16.50
CA GLU A 504 -26.50 -29.96 16.71
C GLU A 504 -25.65 -30.22 17.97
N PRO A 505 -25.89 -31.31 18.72
CA PRO A 505 -25.20 -31.58 19.97
C PRO A 505 -23.86 -32.27 19.73
N GLY A 506 -22.76 -31.72 20.25
CA GLY A 506 -21.49 -32.43 20.26
C GLY A 506 -20.29 -31.65 20.78
N THR A 507 -19.77 -32.09 21.92
CA THR A 507 -18.40 -31.89 22.45
C THR A 507 -18.01 -30.52 23.02
N THR A 508 -18.15 -30.45 24.35
CA THR A 508 -17.37 -29.63 25.29
C THR A 508 -15.87 -29.64 25.00
N HIS A 509 -15.28 -28.46 24.82
CA HIS A 509 -13.95 -28.13 25.34
C HIS A 509 -13.90 -26.67 25.79
N SER A 510 -13.71 -26.51 27.10
CA SER A 510 -13.52 -25.27 27.84
C SER A 510 -12.19 -24.61 27.53
N VAL A 511 -12.21 -23.32 27.18
CA VAL A 511 -11.02 -22.44 27.21
C VAL A 511 -11.37 -21.14 27.94
N THR A 512 -10.69 -20.96 29.06
CA THR A 512 -10.69 -19.80 29.95
C THR A 512 -10.00 -18.61 29.30
N ILE A 513 -10.62 -17.42 29.33
CA ILE A 513 -9.96 -16.14 29.03
C ILE A 513 -9.69 -15.41 30.36
N PRO A 514 -8.43 -15.01 30.67
CA PRO A 514 -8.16 -14.13 31.80
C PRO A 514 -8.44 -12.67 31.47
N ALA A 515 -8.89 -11.95 32.49
CA ALA A 515 -9.32 -10.57 32.49
C ALA A 515 -8.20 -9.56 32.14
N ALA A 516 -8.64 -8.45 31.53
CA ALA A 516 -7.87 -7.25 31.27
C ALA A 516 -7.34 -6.63 32.59
N GLY A 517 -6.02 -6.48 32.66
CA GLY A 517 -5.31 -5.76 33.71
C GLY A 517 -5.16 -4.29 33.37
N THR A 518 -5.72 -3.45 34.22
CA THR A 518 -5.53 -2.00 34.32
C THR A 518 -4.06 -1.61 34.51
N THR A 519 -3.54 -0.67 33.72
CA THR A 519 -2.28 0.04 33.98
C THR A 519 -2.55 1.44 34.55
N PRO A 520 -1.87 1.85 35.65
CA PRO A 520 -1.87 3.23 36.10
C PRO A 520 -0.63 4.00 35.64
N VAL A 521 -0.86 5.29 35.47
CA VAL A 521 0.05 6.40 35.22
C VAL A 521 1.15 6.53 36.29
N GLY A 522 2.37 6.89 35.89
CA GLY A 522 3.43 7.26 36.84
C GLY A 522 4.77 7.72 36.23
N THR A 523 4.88 9.04 36.05
CA THR A 523 6.04 9.93 36.33
C THR A 523 7.37 9.89 35.55
N SER A 524 7.75 11.13 35.21
CA SER A 524 9.00 11.71 34.70
C SER A 524 10.27 11.49 35.51
N THR A 525 11.43 11.42 34.80
CA THR A 525 12.79 11.96 35.10
C THR A 525 13.77 11.24 34.16
N SER A 526 14.86 11.74 33.58
CA SER A 526 15.58 13.01 33.55
C SER A 526 16.71 12.81 32.53
N ALA A 527 16.98 13.82 31.69
CA ALA A 527 18.16 13.86 30.82
C ALA A 527 19.43 14.23 31.61
N PRO A 528 20.62 13.78 31.17
CA PRO A 528 21.86 14.53 31.32
C PRO A 528 22.44 14.82 29.93
N ALA A 529 22.55 16.09 29.56
CA ALA A 529 23.71 16.96 29.83
C ALA A 529 24.73 16.91 28.68
N ILE A 530 24.54 17.91 27.83
CA ILE A 530 25.48 18.50 26.87
C ILE A 530 26.85 18.67 27.52
N ASN A 531 27.90 18.10 26.93
CA ASN A 531 29.27 18.48 27.23
C ASN A 531 29.82 19.32 26.06
N THR A 532 29.66 20.63 26.21
CA THR A 532 30.33 21.67 25.44
C THR A 532 31.79 21.76 25.88
N ASP A 533 32.72 21.24 25.07
CA ASP A 533 34.10 21.73 25.08
C ASP A 533 34.87 21.27 23.84
N ARG A 534 34.98 22.18 22.85
CA ARG A 534 36.14 22.43 21.96
C ARG A 534 35.71 23.14 20.67
N ARG A 535 35.52 24.46 20.78
CA ARG A 535 35.90 25.41 19.72
C ARG A 535 37.29 25.96 20.05
N ARG A 536 38.03 26.37 19.00
CA ARG A 536 39.44 26.81 18.91
C ARG A 536 40.34 25.62 18.54
N TRP A 537 40.91 25.55 17.33
CA TRP A 537 41.68 26.57 16.63
C TRP A 537 41.65 26.41 15.09
N LEU A 538 41.54 27.55 14.38
CA LEU A 538 42.16 28.01 13.11
C LEU A 538 42.29 27.03 11.92
N LEU A 539 41.80 27.30 10.70
CA LEU A 539 42.06 28.43 9.78
C LEU A 539 43.54 28.80 9.64
N GLU A 540 44.25 28.05 8.80
CA GLU A 540 45.25 28.51 7.81
C GLU A 540 45.47 27.42 6.76
#